data_AF-A0A942JW00-F1
#
_entry.id   AF-A0A942JW00-F1
#
_cell.length_a   1.000
_cell.length_b   1.000
_cell.length_c   1.000
_cell.angle_alpha   90.00
_cell.angle_beta   90.00
_cell.angle_gamma   90.00
#
_symmetry.space_group_name_H-M   'P 1'
#
loop_
_entity.id
_entity.type
_entity.pdbx_description
1 polymer ?
#
loop_
_entity_poly.entity_id
_entity_poly.type
_entity_poly.pdbx_seq_one_letter_code
_entity_poly.pdbx_strand_id
1 'polypeptide(L)' 'MRLDASDIDPHDSKPVHIRLDLISRTGGSGLWWVAQQFEDGTRKPEGMFTEFDAARALATELAASLGIPIIEKDFAS' A
#
# COMPACT_ATOMS: atom_id res chain seq x y z
N MET A 1 -13.36 36.38 12.17
CA MET A 1 -13.86 35.23 11.39
C MET A 1 -12.69 34.28 11.27
N ARG A 2 -12.66 33.24 12.11
CA ARG A 2 -11.58 32.24 12.09
C ARG A 2 -11.73 31.47 10.78
N LEU A 3 -10.65 31.34 10.04
CA LEU A 3 -10.59 30.32 8.99
C LEU A 3 -10.74 28.99 9.74
N ASP A 4 -11.91 28.38 9.66
CA ASP A 4 -12.08 26.98 9.94
C ASP A 4 -11.15 26.27 8.95
N ALA A 5 -9.95 25.94 9.44
CA ALA A 5 -9.14 24.91 8.84
C ALA A 5 -9.99 23.65 8.97
N SER A 6 -10.86 23.44 7.98
CA SER A 6 -11.35 22.11 7.64
C SER A 6 -10.08 21.30 7.47
N ASP A 7 -9.78 20.55 8.51
CA ASP A 7 -8.83 19.46 8.57
C ASP A 7 -9.32 18.46 7.51
N ILE A 8 -9.06 18.79 6.25
CA ILE A 8 -9.23 17.86 5.15
C ILE A 8 -8.06 16.91 5.36
N ASP A 9 -8.30 15.90 6.19
CA ASP A 9 -7.58 14.65 6.13
C ASP A 9 -7.55 14.33 4.62
N PRO A 10 -6.38 14.34 3.96
CA PRO A 10 -6.31 14.31 2.49
C PRO A 10 -6.78 12.98 1.91
N HIS A 11 -7.40 12.13 2.73
CA HIS A 11 -7.79 10.76 2.50
C HIS A 11 -9.05 10.41 3.31
N ASP A 12 -10.13 11.19 3.16
CA ASP A 12 -11.48 10.73 3.52
C ASP A 12 -11.90 9.50 2.68
N SER A 13 -11.15 9.24 1.59
CA SER A 13 -11.23 8.03 0.80
C SER A 13 -10.84 6.81 1.63
N LYS A 14 -11.72 5.81 1.70
CA LYS A 14 -11.44 4.53 2.36
C LYS A 14 -10.50 3.68 1.49
N PRO A 15 -9.50 3.00 2.08
CA PRO A 15 -8.68 2.07 1.32
C PRO A 15 -9.55 0.88 0.89
N VAL A 16 -9.45 0.49 -0.38
CA VAL A 16 -10.20 -0.63 -0.97
C VAL A 16 -9.40 -1.91 -1.07
N HIS A 17 -8.08 -1.81 -1.17
CA HIS A 17 -7.18 -2.96 -1.12
C HIS A 17 -5.76 -2.54 -0.76
N ILE A 18 -4.98 -3.50 -0.27
CA ILE A 18 -3.53 -3.35 -0.11
C ILE A 18 -2.84 -3.82 -1.38
N ARG A 19 -1.95 -3.02 -1.93
CA ARG A 19 -1.06 -3.36 -3.02
C ARG A 19 0.22 -3.97 -2.46
N LEU A 20 0.63 -5.11 -3.00
CA LEU A 20 1.95 -5.69 -2.82
C LEU A 20 2.59 -5.82 -4.20
N ASP A 21 3.42 -4.83 -4.55
CA ASP A 21 4.00 -4.69 -5.88
C ASP A 21 5.49 -5.03 -5.85
N LEU A 22 5.94 -5.90 -6.75
CA LEU A 22 7.36 -5.99 -7.05
C LEU A 22 7.74 -4.78 -7.92
N ILE A 23 8.71 -3.97 -7.49
CA ILE A 23 9.18 -2.75 -8.15
C ILE A 23 10.47 -2.98 -8.95
N SER A 24 11.35 -3.84 -8.47
CA SER A 24 12.58 -4.21 -9.19
C SER A 24 13.09 -5.57 -8.74
N ARG A 25 13.91 -6.22 -9.56
CA ARG A 25 14.77 -7.33 -9.13
C ARG A 25 16.22 -6.90 -9.30
N THR A 26 16.92 -6.67 -8.19
CA THR A 26 18.33 -6.26 -8.21
C THR A 26 19.16 -7.31 -7.50
N GLY A 27 20.16 -7.87 -8.18
CA GLY A 27 21.17 -8.73 -7.56
C GLY A 27 20.63 -10.01 -6.88
N GLY A 28 19.51 -10.56 -7.34
CA GLY A 28 18.89 -11.76 -6.76
C GLY A 28 17.83 -11.50 -5.67
N SER A 29 17.63 -10.23 -5.26
CA SER A 29 16.56 -9.83 -4.34
C SER A 29 15.53 -8.94 -5.04
N GLY A 30 14.26 -9.07 -4.66
CA GLY A 30 13.17 -8.25 -5.18
C GLY A 30 12.92 -7.03 -4.30
N LEU A 31 12.82 -5.83 -4.88
CA LEU A 31 12.33 -4.65 -4.17
C LEU A 31 10.81 -4.65 -4.23
N TRP A 32 10.16 -4.88 -3.10
CA TRP A 32 8.72 -4.94 -2.92
C TRP A 32 8.20 -3.67 -2.29
N TRP A 33 7.06 -3.18 -2.77
CA TRP A 33 6.38 -2.01 -2.28
C TRP A 33 4.99 -2.38 -1.79
N VAL A 34 4.67 -1.92 -0.58
CA VAL A 34 3.38 -2.12 0.06
C VAL A 34 2.69 -0.76 0.15
N ALA A 35 1.45 -0.69 -0.35
CA ALA A 35 0.69 0.55 -0.33
C ALA A 35 -0.80 0.29 -0.13
N GLN A 36 -1.50 1.21 0.51
CA GLN A 36 -2.96 1.23 0.50
C GLN A 36 -3.44 1.88 -0.81
N GLN A 37 -4.35 1.23 -1.51
CA GLN A 37 -5.02 1.78 -2.69
C GLN A 37 -6.43 2.23 -2.29
N PHE A 38 -6.80 3.43 -2.71
CA PHE A 38 -8.08 4.06 -2.38
C PHE A 38 -9.00 4.08 -3.59
N GLU A 39 -10.30 4.30 -3.34
CA GLU A 39 -11.36 4.33 -4.38
C GLU A 39 -11.09 5.36 -5.48
N ASP A 40 -10.48 6.48 -5.12
CA ASP A 40 -10.14 7.58 -6.03
C ASP A 40 -8.92 7.29 -6.93
N GLY A 41 -8.32 6.10 -6.82
CA GLY A 41 -7.15 5.71 -7.59
C GLY A 41 -5.83 6.14 -6.95
N THR A 42 -5.85 6.89 -5.85
CA THR A 42 -4.63 7.28 -5.14
C THR A 42 -4.02 6.13 -4.35
N ARG A 43 -2.74 6.26 -4.02
CA ARG A 43 -1.96 5.24 -3.29
C ARG A 43 -1.20 5.90 -2.15
N LYS A 44 -1.31 5.31 -0.97
CA LYS A 44 -0.51 5.70 0.21
C LYS A 44 0.57 4.62 0.44
N PRO A 45 1.86 4.97 0.32
CA PRO A 45 2.94 4.03 0.58
C PRO A 45 3.02 3.73 2.08
N GLU A 46 3.07 2.44 2.42
CA GLU A 46 3.17 1.97 3.80
C GLU A 46 4.57 1.39 4.10
N GLY A 47 5.21 0.79 3.09
CA GLY A 47 6.56 0.25 3.27
C GLY A 47 7.21 -0.19 1.97
N MET A 48 8.54 -0.34 2.03
CA MET A 48 9.36 -0.86 0.94
C MET A 48 10.37 -1.85 1.51
N PHE A 49 10.49 -3.02 0.90
CA PHE A 49 11.21 -4.17 1.44
C PHE A 49 12.05 -4.84 0.36
N THR A 50 13.21 -5.38 0.71
CA THR A 50 14.03 -6.20 -0.19
C THR A 50 13.67 -7.69 -0.13
N GLU A 51 12.82 -8.07 0.80
CA GLU A 51 12.38 -9.45 1.05
C GLU A 51 10.87 -9.55 0.87
N PHE A 52 10.42 -10.58 0.15
CA PHE A 52 9.00 -10.79 -0.13
C PHE A 52 8.22 -11.08 1.16
N ASP A 53 8.74 -11.95 2.03
CA ASP A 53 8.07 -12.35 3.26
C ASP A 53 7.81 -11.16 4.20
N ALA A 54 8.76 -10.23 4.30
CA ALA A 54 8.60 -9.01 5.10
C ALA A 54 7.50 -8.09 4.52
N ALA A 55 7.49 -7.93 3.19
CA ALA A 55 6.45 -7.15 2.50
C ALA A 55 5.07 -7.79 2.64
N ARG A 56 5.00 -9.12 2.51
CA ARG A 56 3.77 -9.91 2.65
C ARG A 56 3.23 -9.88 4.08
N ALA A 57 4.10 -9.91 5.08
CA ALA A 57 3.72 -9.79 6.48
C ALA A 57 3.04 -8.44 6.76
N LEU A 58 3.65 -7.32 6.33
CA LEU A 58 3.03 -6.00 6.48
C LEU A 58 1.70 -5.92 5.71
N ALA A 59 1.67 -6.39 4.46
CA ALA A 59 0.44 -6.36 3.66
C ALA A 59 -0.70 -7.15 4.32
N THR A 60 -0.38 -8.30 4.93
CA THR A 60 -1.34 -9.16 5.65
C THR A 60 -1.85 -8.49 6.92
N GLU A 61 -0.97 -7.86 7.70
CA GLU A 61 -1.35 -7.13 8.91
C GLU A 61 -2.30 -5.96 8.57
N LEU A 62 -1.96 -5.16 7.55
CA LEU A 62 -2.78 -4.05 7.09
C LEU A 62 -4.13 -4.52 6.55
N ALA A 63 -4.13 -5.56 5.71
CA ALA A 63 -5.34 -6.14 5.15
C ALA A 63 -6.27 -6.70 6.23
N ALA A 64 -5.72 -7.38 7.23
CA ALA A 64 -6.48 -7.92 8.36
C ALA A 64 -7.05 -6.81 9.26
N SER A 65 -6.26 -5.77 9.53
CA SER A 65 -6.67 -4.62 10.35
C SER A 65 -7.81 -3.83 9.69
N LEU A 66 -7.75 -3.67 8.37
CA LEU A 66 -8.72 -2.89 7.60
C LEU A 66 -9.87 -3.72 7.04
N GLY A 67 -9.78 -5.06 7.06
CA GLY A 67 -10.78 -5.95 6.48
C GLY A 67 -10.87 -5.88 4.95
N ILE A 68 -9.76 -5.60 4.27
CA ILE A 68 -9.69 -5.39 2.82
C ILE A 68 -8.74 -6.39 2.14
N PRO A 69 -8.93 -6.74 0.86
CA PRO A 69 -8.09 -7.71 0.17
C PRO A 69 -6.68 -7.18 -0.13
N ILE A 70 -5.75 -8.10 -0.42
CA ILE A 70 -4.41 -7.80 -0.94
C ILE A 70 -4.41 -8.11 -2.44
N ILE A 71 -3.92 -7.16 -3.23
CA ILE A 71 -3.64 -7.32 -4.66
C ILE A 71 -2.14 -7.38 -4.83
N GLU A 72 -1.65 -8.57 -5.16
CA GLU A 72 -0.25 -8.80 -5.50
C GLU A 72 -0.05 -8.52 -6.98
N LYS A 73 0.98 -7.75 -7.32
CA LYS A 73 1.42 -7.58 -8.70
C LYS A 73 2.90 -7.86 -8.77
N ASP A 74 3.24 -9.00 -9.34
CA ASP A 74 4.61 -9.28 -9.71
C ASP A 74 4.86 -8.87 -11.17
N PHE A 75 6.13 -8.72 -11.54
CA PHE A 75 6.54 -8.34 -12.90
C PHE A 75 6.31 -9.45 -13.96
N ALA A 76 5.61 -10.54 -13.64
CA ALA A 76 5.31 -11.56 -14.64
C ALA A 76 4.45 -10.95 -15.77
N SER A 77 5.03 -11.07 -16.96
CA SER A 77 4.45 -10.75 -18.27
C SER A 77 3.18 -11.53 -18.56
#